data_AF-A0A518D6B1-F1
#
_entry.id   AF-A0A518D6B1-F1
#
_cell.length_a   1.000
_cell.length_b   1.000
_cell.length_c   1.000
_cell.angle_alpha   90.00
_cell.angle_beta   90.00
_cell.angle_gamma   90.00
#
_symmetry.space_group_name_H-M   'P 1'
#
loop_
_entity.id
_entity.type
_entity.pdbx_description
1 polymer ?
#
loop_
_entity_poly.entity_id
_entity_poly.type
_entity_poly.pdbx_seq_one_letter_code
_entity_poly.pdbx_strand_id
1 'polypeptide(L)'
;MRVGATRVTLDTVVAAFQIGLSAEAIAERYPTLALGDVYAVIAFYLRHGAEVQAYLAYRQQNASRVRAANQSKHPPVGVKERLLSRQ
;
A
#
# COMPACT_ATOMS: atom_id res chain seq x y z
N MET A 1 -1.17 0.82 -8.16
CA MET A 1 -1.79 -0.26 -8.95
C MET A 1 -2.44 -1.26 -7.99
N ARG A 2 -3.62 -1.81 -8.31
CA ARG A 2 -4.28 -2.86 -7.52
C ARG A 2 -3.93 -4.23 -8.07
N VAL A 3 -3.97 -5.25 -7.22
CA VAL A 3 -3.74 -6.65 -7.62
C VAL A 3 -5.09 -7.29 -7.92
N GLY A 4 -5.28 -7.71 -9.17
CA GLY A 4 -6.56 -8.24 -9.66
C GLY A 4 -7.73 -7.29 -9.41
N ALA A 5 -8.87 -7.85 -8.97
CA ALA A 5 -10.06 -7.10 -8.58
C ALA A 5 -10.05 -6.62 -7.11
N THR A 6 -8.94 -6.81 -6.39
CA THR A 6 -8.90 -6.56 -4.94
C THR A 6 -8.60 -5.10 -4.61
N ARG A 7 -8.84 -4.72 -3.34
CA ARG A 7 -8.37 -3.42 -2.83
C ARG A 7 -6.89 -3.43 -2.42
N VAL A 8 -6.23 -4.59 -2.48
CA VAL A 8 -4.82 -4.70 -2.13
C VAL A 8 -3.97 -4.17 -3.27
N THR A 9 -2.96 -3.38 -2.93
CA THR A 9 -2.09 -2.72 -3.91
C THR A 9 -0.82 -3.51 -4.15
N LEU A 10 -0.23 -3.31 -5.33
CA LEU A 10 1.10 -3.84 -5.65
C LEU A 10 2.12 -3.44 -4.57
N ASP A 11 2.06 -2.18 -4.12
CA ASP A 11 2.89 -1.61 -3.06
C ASP A 11 2.84 -2.46 -1.77
N THR A 12 1.65 -2.98 -1.42
CA THR A 12 1.44 -3.82 -0.22
C THR A 12 2.11 -5.18 -0.37
N VAL A 13 1.95 -5.85 -1.51
CA VAL A 13 2.53 -7.17 -1.77
C VAL A 13 4.06 -7.07 -1.84
N VAL A 14 4.59 -6.08 -2.55
CA VAL A 14 6.04 -5.86 -2.67
C VAL A 14 6.66 -5.54 -1.31
N ALA A 15 6.03 -4.68 -0.50
CA ALA A 15 6.53 -4.37 0.83
C ALA A 15 6.55 -5.60 1.75
N ALA A 16 5.51 -6.44 1.71
CA ALA A 16 5.46 -7.67 2.48
C ALA A 16 6.54 -8.68 2.07
N PHE A 17 6.79 -8.80 0.76
CA PHE A 17 7.87 -9.65 0.25
C PHE A 17 9.26 -9.12 0.66
N GLN A 18 9.49 -7.80 0.61
CA GLN A 18 10.77 -7.19 1.00
C GLN A 18 11.12 -7.40 2.48
N ILE A 19 10.14 -7.52 3.38
CA ILE A 19 10.37 -7.85 4.80
C ILE A 19 10.54 -9.36 5.04
N GLY A 20 10.62 -10.17 3.96
CA GLY A 20 10.95 -11.59 4.02
C GLY A 20 9.75 -12.54 4.08
N LEU A 21 8.51 -12.07 3.90
CA LEU A 21 7.36 -12.98 3.82
C LEU A 21 7.39 -13.76 2.49
N SER A 22 7.04 -15.04 2.58
CA SER A 22 6.79 -15.87 1.40
C SER A 22 5.47 -15.49 0.71
N ALA A 23 5.27 -15.91 -0.54
CA ALA A 23 4.05 -15.65 -1.30
C ALA A 23 2.81 -16.23 -0.59
N GLU A 24 2.95 -17.40 0.02
CA GLU A 24 1.91 -18.11 0.77
C GLU A 24 1.53 -17.34 2.04
N ALA A 25 2.53 -16.88 2.80
CA ALA A 25 2.29 -16.07 3.99
C ALA A 25 1.62 -14.72 3.64
N ILE A 26 1.94 -14.14 2.48
CA ILE A 26 1.27 -12.94 1.98
C ILE A 26 -0.18 -13.24 1.61
N ALA A 27 -0.45 -14.34 0.91
CA ALA A 27 -1.81 -14.75 0.55
C ALA A 27 -2.66 -15.07 1.77
N GLU A 28 -2.09 -15.71 2.79
CA GLU A 28 -2.75 -15.98 4.08
C GLU A 28 -3.09 -14.68 4.81
N ARG A 29 -2.16 -13.71 4.84
CA ARG A 29 -2.38 -12.39 5.44
C ARG A 29 -3.43 -11.56 4.71
N TYR A 30 -3.59 -11.77 3.40
CA TYR A 30 -4.55 -11.08 2.56
C TYR A 30 -5.45 -12.07 1.82
N PRO A 31 -6.45 -12.69 2.49
CA PRO A 31 -7.25 -13.78 1.92
C PRO A 31 -8.07 -13.41 0.68
N THR A 32 -8.17 -12.12 0.37
CA THR A 32 -8.81 -11.61 -0.85
C THR A 32 -7.92 -11.74 -2.08
N LEU A 33 -6.61 -11.93 -1.91
CA LEU A 33 -5.66 -12.19 -2.98
C LEU A 33 -5.65 -13.67 -3.33
N ALA A 34 -5.77 -13.99 -4.62
CA ALA A 34 -5.45 -15.33 -5.09
C ALA A 34 -3.93 -15.55 -5.01
N LEU A 35 -3.50 -16.72 -4.54
CA LEU A 35 -2.08 -17.06 -4.43
C LEU A 35 -1.33 -16.90 -5.77
N GLY A 36 -1.97 -17.27 -6.88
CA GLY A 36 -1.41 -17.08 -8.22
C GLY A 36 -1.10 -15.62 -8.55
N ASP A 37 -1.97 -14.69 -8.14
CA ASP A 37 -1.75 -13.25 -8.34
C ASP A 37 -0.56 -12.74 -7.50
N VAL A 38 -0.40 -13.28 -6.28
CA VAL A 38 0.75 -12.93 -5.42
C VAL A 38 2.06 -13.36 -6.08
N TYR A 39 2.13 -14.59 -6.59
CA TYR A 39 3.30 -15.05 -7.33
C TYR A 39 3.56 -14.21 -8.59
N ALA A 40 2.52 -13.88 -9.36
CA ALA A 40 2.66 -13.06 -10.55
C ALA A 40 3.26 -11.67 -10.23
N VAL A 41 2.79 -11.04 -9.15
CA VAL A 41 3.33 -9.75 -8.68
C VAL A 41 4.78 -9.88 -8.21
N ILE A 42 5.12 -10.92 -7.45
CA ILE A 42 6.50 -11.15 -7.00
C ILE A 42 7.43 -11.41 -8.19
N ALA A 43 7.02 -12.26 -9.13
CA ALA A 43 7.79 -12.54 -10.34
C ALA A 43 8.02 -11.27 -11.18
N PHE A 44 6.98 -10.46 -11.34
CA PHE A 44 7.09 -9.16 -12.01
C PHE A 44 8.06 -8.22 -11.28
N TYR A 45 7.96 -8.13 -9.96
CA TYR A 45 8.87 -7.32 -9.14
C TYR A 45 10.33 -7.77 -9.25
N LEU A 46 10.59 -9.08 -9.18
CA LEU A 46 11.94 -9.62 -9.30
C LEU A 46 12.56 -9.35 -10.69
N ARG A 47 11.74 -9.33 -11.74
CA ARG A 47 12.18 -9.04 -13.11
C ARG A 47 12.39 -7.54 -13.37
N HIS A 48 11.58 -6.68 -12.76
CA HIS A 48 11.53 -5.23 -13.03
C HIS A 48 11.82 -4.38 -11.78
N GLY A 49 12.69 -4.88 -10.88
CA GLY A 49 12.87 -4.31 -9.54
C GLY A 49 13.17 -2.81 -9.53
N ALA A 50 14.04 -2.34 -10.42
CA ALA A 50 14.40 -0.91 -10.51
C ALA A 50 13.22 -0.02 -10.90
N GLU A 51 12.44 -0.42 -11.91
CA GLU A 51 11.25 0.30 -12.37
C GLU A 51 10.18 0.34 -11.28
N VAL A 52 9.94 -0.80 -10.62
CA VAL A 52 8.96 -0.90 -9.55
C VAL A 52 9.38 -0.05 -8.35
N GLN A 53 10.66 -0.07 -7.97
CA GLN A 53 11.17 0.79 -6.89
C GLN A 53 11.03 2.28 -7.22
N ALA A 54 11.35 2.70 -8.45
CA ALA A 54 11.16 4.08 -8.89
C ALA A 54 9.68 4.50 -8.82
N TYR A 55 8.78 3.64 -9.28
CA TYR A 55 7.34 3.87 -9.16
C TYR A 55 6.87 3.97 -7.71
N LEU A 56 7.34 3.09 -6.81
CA LEU A 56 7.01 3.11 -5.39
C LEU A 56 7.51 4.39 -4.70
N ALA A 57 8.73 4.83 -5.00
CA ALA A 57 9.30 6.08 -4.48
C ALA A 57 8.47 7.30 -4.92
N TYR A 58 8.13 7.38 -6.22
CA TYR A 58 7.28 8.43 -6.76
C TYR A 58 5.90 8.46 -6.09
N ARG A 59 5.30 7.29 -5.87
CA ARG A 59 4.01 7.17 -5.18
C ARG A 59 4.08 7.66 -3.73
N GLN A 60 5.13 7.31 -3.01
CA GLN A 60 5.32 7.71 -1.62
C GLN A 60 5.51 9.22 -1.51
N GLN A 61 6.31 9.83 -2.39
CA GLN A 61 6.50 11.29 -2.42
C GLN A 61 5.19 12.03 -2.69
N ASN A 62 4.38 11.55 -3.64
CA ASN A 62 3.08 12.13 -3.92
C ASN A 62 2.11 11.99 -2.75
N ALA A 63 2.05 10.81 -2.11
CA ALA A 63 1.21 10.61 -0.94
C ALA A 63 1.59 11.56 0.21
N SER A 64 2.88 11.75 0.46
CA SER A 64 3.38 12.70 1.45
C SER A 64 3.01 14.14 1.11
N ARG A 65 3.16 14.55 -0.16
CA ARG A 65 2.77 15.89 -0.63
C ARG A 65 1.27 16.15 -0.45
N VAL A 66 0.43 15.20 -0.84
CA VAL A 66 -1.03 15.31 -0.68
C VAL A 66 -1.42 15.35 0.80
N ARG A 67 -0.77 14.53 1.65
CA ARG A 67 -0.99 14.57 3.10
C ARG A 67 -0.63 15.93 3.69
N ALA A 68 0.53 16.49 3.35
CA ALA A 68 0.95 17.82 3.81
C ALA A 68 -0.03 18.91 3.37
N ALA A 69 -0.46 18.91 2.10
CA ALA A 69 -1.43 19.86 1.57
C ALA A 69 -2.81 19.73 2.25
N ASN A 70 -3.24 18.50 2.57
CA ASN A 70 -4.49 18.28 3.29
C ASN A 70 -4.39 18.72 4.75
N GLN A 71 -3.28 18.46 5.44
CA GLN A 71 -3.07 18.92 6.81
C GLN A 71 -2.98 20.44 6.91
N SER A 72 -2.38 21.12 5.92
CA SER A 72 -2.37 22.59 5.87
C SER A 72 -3.77 23.18 5.64
N LYS A 73 -4.63 22.49 4.89
CA LYS A 73 -6.01 22.93 4.60
C LYS A 73 -7.02 22.53 5.68
N HIS A 74 -6.77 21.40 6.34
CA HIS A 74 -7.62 20.80 7.36
C HIS A 74 -6.73 20.26 8.50
N PRO A 75 -6.28 21.13 9.41
CA PRO A 75 -5.47 20.71 10.54
C PRO A 75 -6.21 19.63 11.34
N PRO A 76 -5.55 18.50 11.71
CA PRO A 76 -6.19 17.42 12.47
C PRO A 76 -6.50 17.80 13.93
N VAL A 77 -6.20 19.04 14.33
CA VAL A 77 -6.53 19.59 15.65
C VAL A 77 -8.04 19.58 15.88
N GLY A 78 -8.44 19.04 17.04
CA GLY A 78 -9.83 18.95 17.45
C GLY A 78 -10.66 17.89 16.74
N VAL A 79 -10.06 17.01 15.90
CA VAL A 79 -10.80 15.87 15.32
C VAL A 79 -11.30 14.94 16.44
N LYS A 80 -10.46 14.68 17.46
CA LYS A 80 -10.81 13.85 18.61
C LYS A 80 -11.96 14.47 19.42
N GLU A 81 -11.85 15.74 19.83
CA GLU A 81 -12.93 16.50 20.47
C GLU A 81 -14.22 16.47 19.64
N ARG A 82 -14.17 16.75 18.32
CA ARG A 82 -15.36 16.71 17.45
C ARG A 82 -16.01 15.34 17.34
N LEU A 83 -15.23 14.26 17.41
CA LEU A 83 -15.75 12.89 17.39
C LEU A 83 -16.37 12.51 18.73
N LEU A 84 -15.82 12.99 19.85
CA LEU A 84 -16.32 12.74 21.20
C LEU A 84 -17.59 13.56 21.52
N SER A 85 -17.74 14.77 20.97
CA SER A 85 -18.95 15.60 21.14
C SER A 85 -20.16 15.12 20.33
N ARG A 86 -20.04 14.00 19.61
CA ARG A 86 -21.07 13.43 18.73
C ARG A 86 -21.73 12.17 19.30
N GLN A 87 -21.34 11.76 20.51
CA GLN A 87 -21.98 10.70 21.31
C GLN A 87 -23.03 11.27 22.26
#